data_AF-A0A2C6BFZ8-F1
#
_entry.id   AF-A0A2C6BFZ8-F1
#
_cell.length_a   1.000
_cell.length_b   1.000
_cell.length_c   1.000
_cell.angle_alpha   90.00
_cell.angle_beta   90.00
_cell.angle_gamma   90.00
#
_symmetry.space_group_name_H-M   'P 1'
#
loop_
_entity.id
_entity.type
_entity.pdbx_description
1 polymer ?
#
loop_
_entity_poly.entity_id
_entity_poly.type
_entity_poly.pdbx_seq_one_letter_code
_entity_poly.pdbx_strand_id
1 'polypeptide(L)'
;MEINYLEMKRVANELIEFIEKYNLNDYNGEIVLRFLKELIYDVIDNKKNILEKEKEISDIMESLFPLRTGLTEMYVEDRDKKKMFQLNEYLENLKRKLIFSMGEVSNNLKRPIQSFYGGMYNEQILTEAKRYYRITDITTQKGFGNYYINEIPKSLIQARIDYAIKLYLINKNSRLIGIAPLNTVYVIEFPAGTVVYEGPISYQGSFHLGGLEKIHIFIENSWQKGRIIDSFPLEKKKEIFII
;
A
#
# COMPACT_ATOMS: atom_id res chain seq x y z
N MET A 1 5.61 -8.20 -15.43
CA MET A 1 4.22 -7.97 -15.87
C MET A 1 4.27 -6.93 -16.97
N GLU A 2 3.76 -7.25 -18.16
CA GLU A 2 3.73 -6.30 -19.28
C GLU A 2 2.77 -5.12 -19.02
N ILE A 3 3.01 -3.99 -19.68
CA ILE A 3 2.16 -2.80 -19.60
C ILE A 3 0.81 -3.07 -20.26
N ASN A 4 -0.27 -2.68 -19.58
CA ASN A 4 -1.63 -2.75 -20.10
C ASN A 4 -2.17 -1.34 -20.41
N TYR A 5 -1.87 -0.85 -21.62
CA TYR A 5 -2.26 0.48 -22.09
C TYR A 5 -3.79 0.71 -22.11
N LEU A 6 -4.58 -0.33 -22.40
CA LEU A 6 -6.04 -0.23 -22.45
C LEU A 6 -6.62 0.02 -21.05
N GLU A 7 -6.18 -0.78 -20.08
CA GLU A 7 -6.59 -0.63 -18.67
C GLU A 7 -6.09 0.70 -18.10
N MET A 8 -4.85 1.10 -18.43
CA MET A 8 -4.28 2.37 -18.02
C MET A 8 -5.12 3.56 -18.50
N LYS A 9 -5.51 3.56 -19.78
CA LYS A 9 -6.37 4.60 -20.35
C LYS A 9 -7.74 4.63 -19.67
N ARG A 10 -8.36 3.46 -19.47
CA ARG A 10 -9.66 3.34 -18.80
C ARG A 10 -9.61 3.93 -17.39
N VAL A 11 -8.62 3.52 -16.59
CA VAL A 11 -8.48 3.95 -15.20
C VAL A 11 -8.11 5.43 -15.10
N ALA A 12 -7.26 5.94 -16.00
CA ALA A 12 -6.90 7.36 -16.03
C ALA A 12 -8.13 8.24 -16.30
N ASN A 13 -9.01 7.84 -17.24
CA ASN A 13 -10.28 8.54 -17.47
C ASN A 13 -11.21 8.47 -16.26
N GLU A 14 -11.34 7.30 -15.61
CA GLU A 14 -12.14 7.17 -14.38
C GLU A 14 -11.63 8.05 -13.24
N LEU A 15 -10.31 8.21 -13.11
CA LEU A 15 -9.70 9.13 -12.14
C LEU A 15 -10.01 10.59 -12.47
N ILE A 16 -9.91 10.99 -13.75
CA ILE A 16 -10.27 12.34 -14.19
C ILE A 16 -11.73 12.65 -13.83
N GLU A 17 -12.65 11.77 -14.23
CA GLU A 17 -14.09 11.92 -13.94
C GLU A 17 -14.35 11.98 -12.43
N PHE A 18 -13.65 11.16 -11.63
CA PHE A 18 -13.79 11.16 -10.18
C PHE A 18 -13.33 12.49 -9.57
N ILE A 19 -12.15 12.99 -9.97
CA ILE A 19 -11.58 14.24 -9.47
C ILE A 19 -12.50 15.42 -9.80
N GLU A 20 -12.99 15.49 -11.03
CA GLU A 20 -13.91 16.55 -11.48
C GLU A 20 -15.25 16.47 -10.73
N LYS A 21 -15.82 15.26 -10.60
CA LYS A 21 -17.11 15.04 -9.92
C LYS A 21 -17.11 15.45 -8.45
N TYR A 22 -16.02 15.21 -7.74
CA TYR A 22 -15.92 15.52 -6.31
C TYR A 22 -15.18 16.84 -6.03
N ASN A 23 -14.96 17.65 -7.08
CA ASN A 23 -14.32 18.97 -7.01
C ASN A 23 -13.00 18.93 -6.22
N LEU A 24 -12.19 17.91 -6.49
CA LEU A 24 -10.85 17.74 -5.93
C LEU A 24 -9.81 18.52 -6.74
N ASN A 25 -10.23 19.54 -7.49
CA ASN A 25 -9.43 20.38 -8.39
C ASN A 25 -8.80 21.58 -7.66
N ASP A 26 -8.33 21.36 -6.43
CA ASP A 26 -7.41 22.30 -5.81
C ASP A 26 -6.08 22.34 -6.60
N TYR A 27 -5.09 23.10 -6.11
CA TYR A 27 -3.78 23.17 -6.75
C TYR A 27 -3.16 21.78 -7.02
N ASN A 28 -3.37 20.83 -6.11
CA ASN A 28 -2.91 19.45 -6.29
C ASN A 28 -3.71 18.71 -7.36
N GLY A 29 -5.03 18.83 -7.34
CA GLY A 29 -5.92 18.25 -8.33
C GLY A 29 -5.64 18.70 -9.76
N GLU A 30 -5.37 19.97 -9.99
CA GLU A 30 -5.02 20.48 -11.32
C GLU A 30 -3.74 19.84 -11.86
N ILE A 31 -2.74 19.66 -11.00
CA ILE A 31 -1.48 18.99 -11.34
C ILE A 31 -1.74 17.52 -11.71
N VAL A 32 -2.54 16.81 -10.90
CA VAL A 32 -2.91 15.41 -11.17
C VAL A 32 -3.67 15.29 -12.49
N LEU A 33 -4.67 16.15 -12.72
CA LEU A 33 -5.45 16.15 -13.96
C LEU A 33 -4.56 16.39 -15.19
N ARG A 34 -3.58 17.29 -15.09
CA ARG A 34 -2.61 17.53 -16.16
C ARG A 34 -1.83 16.25 -16.49
N PHE A 35 -1.25 15.60 -15.50
CA PHE A 35 -0.46 14.38 -15.72
C PHE A 35 -1.29 13.19 -16.19
N LEU A 36 -2.55 13.05 -15.73
CA LEU A 36 -3.46 12.03 -16.25
C LEU A 36 -3.81 12.27 -17.73
N LYS A 37 -4.00 13.54 -18.13
CA LYS A 37 -4.25 13.90 -19.53
C LYS A 37 -3.01 13.66 -20.39
N GLU A 38 -1.83 14.05 -19.92
CA GLU A 38 -0.54 13.77 -20.57
C GLU A 38 -0.34 12.27 -20.79
N LEU A 39 -0.61 11.44 -19.76
CA LEU A 39 -0.54 9.99 -19.86
C LEU A 39 -1.41 9.45 -21.00
N ILE A 40 -2.64 9.97 -21.13
CA ILE A 40 -3.57 9.53 -22.17
C ILE A 40 -3.13 10.01 -23.55
N TYR A 41 -2.95 11.32 -23.72
CA TYR A 41 -2.79 11.92 -25.05
C TYR A 41 -1.36 11.78 -25.58
N ASP A 42 -0.37 12.06 -24.74
CA ASP A 42 1.02 12.18 -25.18
C ASP A 42 1.75 10.83 -25.16
N VAL A 43 1.29 9.88 -24.34
CA VAL A 43 1.92 8.57 -24.20
C VAL A 43 1.09 7.43 -24.76
N ILE A 44 -0.15 7.24 -24.27
CA ILE A 44 -0.98 6.09 -24.67
C ILE A 44 -1.42 6.22 -26.13
N ASP A 45 -2.05 7.34 -26.49
CA ASP A 45 -2.66 7.55 -27.81
C ASP A 45 -1.64 7.91 -28.89
N ASN A 46 -0.43 8.30 -28.50
CA ASN A 46 0.64 8.66 -29.42
C ASN A 46 1.32 7.42 -30.05
N LYS A 47 1.84 7.55 -31.27
CA LYS A 47 2.57 6.51 -32.02
C LYS A 47 4.07 6.52 -31.69
N LYS A 48 4.43 6.59 -30.41
CA LYS A 48 5.82 6.47 -29.94
C LYS A 48 6.27 5.01 -29.91
N ASN A 49 7.59 4.78 -29.96
CA ASN A 49 8.12 3.43 -29.78
C ASN A 49 7.98 2.97 -28.32
N ILE A 50 8.11 1.66 -28.08
CA ILE A 50 7.86 1.05 -26.76
C ILE A 50 8.80 1.63 -25.69
N LEU A 51 10.09 1.81 -26.00
CA LEU A 51 11.08 2.28 -25.04
C LEU A 51 10.83 3.74 -24.61
N GLU A 52 10.44 4.59 -25.55
CA GLU A 52 10.03 5.98 -25.27
C GLU A 52 8.78 6.01 -24.38
N LYS A 53 7.78 5.18 -24.68
CA LYS A 53 6.57 5.08 -23.87
C LYS A 53 6.87 4.63 -22.44
N GLU A 54 7.73 3.62 -22.27
CA GLU A 54 8.11 3.13 -20.95
C GLU A 54 8.78 4.22 -20.11
N LYS A 55 9.68 4.99 -20.72
CA LYS A 55 10.35 6.11 -20.05
C LYS A 55 9.36 7.20 -19.63
N GLU A 56 8.49 7.63 -20.54
CA GLU A 56 7.50 8.66 -20.23
C GLU A 56 6.46 8.19 -19.21
N ILE A 57 6.05 6.92 -19.25
CA ILE A 57 5.22 6.32 -18.20
C ILE A 57 5.94 6.43 -16.86
N SER A 58 7.25 6.16 -16.80
CA SER A 58 8.03 6.29 -15.56
C SER A 58 8.03 7.73 -15.04
N ASP A 59 8.30 8.71 -15.90
CA ASP A 59 8.39 10.12 -15.53
C ASP A 59 7.02 10.66 -15.05
N ILE A 60 5.94 10.30 -15.76
CA ILE A 60 4.57 10.66 -15.38
C ILE A 60 4.16 9.96 -14.10
N MET A 61 4.54 8.70 -13.92
CA MET A 61 4.23 7.93 -12.72
C MET A 61 4.88 8.54 -11.47
N GLU A 62 6.14 8.98 -11.56
CA GLU A 62 6.81 9.72 -10.47
C GLU A 62 6.09 11.04 -10.15
N SER A 63 5.54 11.69 -11.17
CA SER A 63 4.80 12.95 -11.04
C SER A 63 3.36 12.77 -10.52
N LEU A 64 2.73 11.63 -10.82
CA LEU A 64 1.40 11.26 -10.31
C LEU A 64 1.43 10.74 -8.88
N PHE A 65 2.52 10.06 -8.50
CA PHE A 65 2.72 9.47 -7.18
C PHE A 65 3.97 10.04 -6.46
N PRO A 66 4.07 11.38 -6.31
CA PRO A 66 5.16 11.98 -5.55
C PRO A 66 5.02 11.67 -4.05
N LEU A 67 6.10 11.87 -3.30
CA LEU A 67 6.15 11.61 -1.85
C LEU A 67 5.09 12.39 -1.06
N ARG A 68 4.82 13.63 -1.48
CA ARG A 68 3.81 14.54 -0.94
C ARG A 68 3.09 15.15 -2.14
N THR A 69 1.79 15.38 -2.04
CA THR A 69 0.89 15.77 -3.14
C THR A 69 0.55 14.62 -4.12
N GLY A 70 0.08 14.95 -5.32
CA GLY A 70 -0.37 14.04 -6.37
C GLY A 70 -1.55 13.18 -5.96
N LEU A 71 -1.64 12.00 -6.58
CA LEU A 71 -2.56 10.94 -6.20
C LEU A 71 -2.21 10.33 -4.84
N THR A 72 -0.97 10.48 -4.35
CA THR A 72 -0.55 9.91 -3.06
C THR A 72 -1.40 10.43 -1.90
N GLU A 73 -1.62 11.74 -1.82
CA GLU A 73 -2.36 12.39 -0.72
C GLU A 73 -3.82 12.72 -1.05
N MET A 74 -4.25 12.46 -2.29
CA MET A 74 -5.61 12.80 -2.73
C MET A 74 -6.68 12.02 -1.95
N TYR A 75 -7.62 12.77 -1.38
CA TYR A 75 -8.66 12.30 -0.47
C TYR A 75 -9.95 13.10 -0.65
N VAL A 76 -11.10 12.44 -0.51
CA VAL A 76 -12.42 13.07 -0.50
C VAL A 76 -12.88 13.26 0.93
N GLU A 77 -13.11 14.51 1.34
CA GLU A 77 -13.78 14.83 2.60
C GLU A 77 -15.30 14.91 2.40
N ASP A 78 -16.07 14.23 3.24
CA ASP A 78 -17.53 14.30 3.25
C ASP A 78 -18.05 14.19 4.70
N ARG A 79 -19.14 14.92 5.01
CA ARG A 79 -19.76 14.92 6.33
C ARG A 79 -20.35 13.55 6.69
N ASP A 80 -20.84 12.82 5.68
CA ASP A 80 -21.25 11.43 5.85
C ASP A 80 -20.02 10.52 5.82
N LYS A 81 -19.59 10.08 7.00
CA LYS A 81 -18.41 9.21 7.18
C LYS A 81 -18.50 7.90 6.38
N LYS A 82 -19.71 7.34 6.20
CA LYS A 82 -19.89 6.08 5.45
C LYS A 82 -19.69 6.33 3.96
N LYS A 83 -20.25 7.43 3.45
CA LYS A 83 -20.04 7.85 2.06
C LYS A 83 -18.57 8.20 1.80
N MET A 84 -17.96 9.00 2.69
CA MET A 84 -16.54 9.34 2.66
C MET A 84 -15.65 8.09 2.57
N PHE A 85 -15.92 7.08 3.41
CA PHE A 85 -15.24 5.79 3.39
C PHE A 85 -15.32 5.14 2.00
N GLN A 86 -16.53 5.03 1.46
CA GLN A 86 -16.76 4.32 0.20
C GLN A 86 -16.08 5.03 -0.99
N LEU A 87 -16.09 6.36 -0.99
CA LEU A 87 -15.45 7.17 -2.03
C LEU A 87 -13.93 7.02 -2.00
N ASN A 88 -13.32 7.09 -0.83
CA ASN A 88 -11.87 6.96 -0.70
C ASN A 88 -11.39 5.53 -0.94
N GLU A 89 -12.16 4.51 -0.56
CA GLU A 89 -11.86 3.13 -0.93
C GLU A 89 -11.91 2.93 -2.46
N TYR A 90 -12.89 3.52 -3.13
CA TYR A 90 -12.99 3.48 -4.59
C TYR A 90 -11.80 4.20 -5.25
N LEU A 91 -11.45 5.40 -4.76
CA LEU A 91 -10.29 6.17 -5.22
C LEU A 91 -8.97 5.39 -5.04
N GLU A 92 -8.76 4.76 -3.89
CA GLU A 92 -7.59 3.90 -3.64
C GLU A 92 -7.53 2.70 -4.59
N ASN A 93 -8.67 2.12 -4.93
CA ASN A 93 -8.72 1.04 -5.91
C ASN A 93 -8.37 1.51 -7.33
N LEU A 94 -8.79 2.72 -7.72
CA LEU A 94 -8.39 3.32 -9.00
C LEU A 94 -6.88 3.57 -9.04
N LYS A 95 -6.29 4.18 -7.99
CA LYS A 95 -4.84 4.38 -7.86
C LYS A 95 -4.07 3.06 -8.05
N ARG A 96 -4.50 2.00 -7.37
CA ARG A 96 -3.89 0.67 -7.47
C ARG A 96 -4.00 0.09 -8.89
N LYS A 97 -5.17 0.17 -9.52
CA LYS A 97 -5.37 -0.32 -10.89
C LYS A 97 -4.47 0.42 -11.88
N LEU A 98 -4.31 1.73 -11.70
CA LEU A 98 -3.41 2.54 -12.52
C LEU A 98 -1.96 2.04 -12.40
N ILE A 99 -1.46 1.90 -11.17
CA ILE A 99 -0.11 1.38 -10.90
C ILE A 99 0.08 -0.02 -11.51
N PHE A 100 -0.86 -0.94 -11.29
CA PHE A 100 -0.75 -2.30 -11.85
C PHE A 100 -0.77 -2.33 -13.37
N SER A 101 -1.51 -1.41 -14.01
CA SER A 101 -1.55 -1.30 -15.47
C SER A 101 -0.22 -0.83 -16.08
N MET A 102 0.64 -0.17 -15.30
CA MET A 102 1.98 0.30 -15.72
C MET A 102 3.05 -0.81 -15.74
N GLY A 103 2.69 -2.07 -15.46
CA GLY A 103 3.60 -3.21 -15.66
C GLY A 103 4.91 -3.13 -14.86
N GLU A 104 6.03 -3.54 -15.46
CA GLU A 104 7.37 -3.51 -14.83
C GLU A 104 7.84 -2.09 -14.47
N VAL A 105 7.37 -1.05 -15.17
CA VAL A 105 7.70 0.35 -14.85
C VAL A 105 7.25 0.70 -13.42
N SER A 106 6.12 0.14 -12.97
CA SER A 106 5.65 0.28 -11.59
C SER A 106 6.57 -0.34 -10.53
N ASN A 107 7.52 -1.21 -10.90
CA ASN A 107 8.44 -1.82 -9.94
C ASN A 107 9.37 -0.79 -9.29
N ASN A 108 9.64 0.34 -9.96
CA ASN A 108 10.38 1.46 -9.36
C ASN A 108 9.58 2.12 -8.21
N LEU A 109 8.25 2.17 -8.33
CA LEU A 109 7.31 2.58 -7.28
C LEU A 109 7.10 1.51 -6.19
N LYS A 110 7.44 0.23 -6.46
CA LYS A 110 7.33 -0.89 -5.49
C LYS A 110 8.43 -0.88 -4.44
N ARG A 111 9.34 0.09 -4.48
CA ARG A 111 10.14 0.41 -3.29
C ARG A 111 9.19 0.85 -2.16
N PRO A 112 9.55 0.61 -0.89
CA PRO A 112 8.70 0.72 0.31
C PRO A 112 7.78 1.94 0.45
N ILE A 113 8.06 3.00 -0.31
CA ILE A 113 7.45 4.34 -0.37
C ILE A 113 5.93 4.32 -0.14
N GLN A 114 5.17 3.47 -0.83
CA GLN A 114 3.69 3.52 -0.78
C GLN A 114 3.09 3.10 0.58
N SER A 115 3.80 2.28 1.35
CA SER A 115 3.31 1.85 2.67
C SER A 115 3.79 2.75 3.80
N PHE A 116 4.66 3.72 3.49
CA PHE A 116 5.21 4.66 4.44
C PHE A 116 4.54 6.03 4.31
N TYR A 117 4.22 6.64 5.44
CA TYR A 117 3.54 7.92 5.51
C TYR A 117 4.36 8.99 4.77
N GLY A 118 3.79 9.54 3.70
CA GLY A 118 4.48 10.49 2.81
C GLY A 118 5.79 9.95 2.23
N GLY A 119 5.93 8.62 2.12
CA GLY A 119 7.16 7.94 1.71
C GLY A 119 8.35 8.12 2.65
N MET A 120 8.13 8.53 3.90
CA MET A 120 9.19 8.68 4.89
C MET A 120 9.69 7.32 5.36
N TYR A 121 10.93 6.97 5.03
CA TYR A 121 11.59 5.81 5.60
C TYR A 121 13.10 6.03 5.71
N ASN A 122 13.70 5.34 6.66
CA ASN A 122 15.14 5.20 6.80
C ASN A 122 15.56 3.87 6.22
N GLU A 123 16.51 3.87 5.29
CA GLU A 123 17.23 2.68 4.89
C GLU A 123 18.35 2.41 5.89
N GLN A 124 18.41 1.18 6.41
CA GLN A 124 19.49 0.75 7.29
C GLN A 124 19.89 -0.68 6.96
N ILE A 125 21.17 -0.98 7.16
CA ILE A 125 21.69 -2.36 7.14
C ILE A 125 21.78 -2.82 8.59
N LEU A 126 21.13 -3.93 8.91
CA LEU A 126 21.18 -4.48 10.27
C LEU A 126 22.63 -4.82 10.65
N THR A 127 23.10 -4.28 11.78
CA THR A 127 24.43 -4.60 12.33
C THR A 127 24.44 -5.90 13.13
N GLU A 128 23.27 -6.34 13.59
CA GLU A 128 23.06 -7.58 14.34
C GLU A 128 21.74 -8.25 13.92
N ALA A 129 21.53 -9.50 14.31
CA ALA A 129 20.28 -10.18 14.03
C ALA A 129 19.11 -9.50 14.78
N LYS A 130 18.01 -9.21 14.07
CA LYS A 130 16.85 -8.51 14.64
C LYS A 130 15.56 -9.24 14.34
N ARG A 131 14.63 -9.18 15.30
CA ARG A 131 13.31 -9.82 15.20
C ARG A 131 12.24 -8.82 14.85
N TYR A 132 11.38 -9.24 13.93
CA TYR A 132 10.18 -8.51 13.54
C TYR A 132 8.97 -9.42 13.53
N TYR A 133 7.80 -8.81 13.56
CA TYR A 133 6.55 -9.53 13.69
C TYR A 133 5.69 -9.34 12.43
N ARG A 134 4.92 -10.38 12.09
CA ARG A 134 3.92 -10.30 11.03
C ARG A 134 2.63 -10.93 11.48
N ILE A 135 1.51 -10.24 11.23
CA ILE A 135 0.18 -10.69 11.58
C ILE A 135 -0.52 -11.13 10.29
N THR A 136 -0.91 -12.39 10.19
CA THR A 136 -1.59 -12.94 9.01
C THR A 136 -2.43 -14.17 9.37
N ASP A 137 -3.24 -14.65 8.42
CA ASP A 137 -4.00 -15.89 8.54
C ASP A 137 -3.11 -17.13 8.34
N ILE A 138 -3.46 -18.23 9.01
CA ILE A 138 -2.85 -19.55 8.86
C ILE A 138 -3.00 -20.13 7.43
N THR A 139 -4.00 -19.67 6.69
CA THR A 139 -4.25 -20.08 5.29
C THR A 139 -3.20 -19.53 4.30
N THR A 140 -2.51 -18.44 4.66
CA THR A 140 -1.35 -17.91 3.91
C THR A 140 -0.09 -18.63 4.37
N GLN A 141 0.10 -19.84 3.85
CA GLN A 141 0.96 -20.90 4.40
C GLN A 141 2.48 -20.64 4.44
N LYS A 142 2.98 -19.42 4.62
CA LYS A 142 4.42 -19.16 4.80
C LYS A 142 4.82 -18.09 5.81
N GLY A 143 3.92 -17.43 6.54
CA GLY A 143 4.27 -16.47 7.61
C GLY A 143 5.08 -15.22 7.19
N PHE A 144 5.73 -15.23 6.03
CA PHE A 144 6.54 -14.18 5.42
C PHE A 144 5.69 -13.27 4.53
N GLY A 145 6.16 -12.05 4.37
CA GLY A 145 5.76 -11.11 3.33
C GLY A 145 6.72 -9.93 3.34
N ASN A 146 6.44 -8.84 2.66
CA ASN A 146 7.43 -7.77 2.60
C ASN A 146 7.31 -6.74 3.74
N TYR A 147 6.22 -6.77 4.51
CA TYR A 147 5.95 -5.81 5.59
C TYR A 147 5.84 -6.50 6.94
N TYR A 148 6.45 -5.85 7.93
CA TYR A 148 6.58 -6.29 9.30
C TYR A 148 6.34 -5.12 10.27
N ILE A 149 6.15 -5.46 11.55
CA ILE A 149 6.01 -4.52 12.66
C ILE A 149 7.07 -4.82 13.71
N ASN A 150 7.48 -3.81 14.46
CA ASN A 150 8.46 -3.92 15.56
C ASN A 150 7.80 -4.13 16.94
N GLU A 151 6.49 -3.95 17.03
CA GLU A 151 5.70 -4.12 18.25
C GLU A 151 4.47 -4.98 17.98
N ILE A 152 4.15 -5.90 18.88
CA ILE A 152 2.96 -6.74 18.76
C ILE A 152 1.75 -5.95 19.29
N PRO A 153 0.67 -5.76 18.50
CA PRO A 153 -0.54 -5.09 18.95
C PRO A 153 -1.22 -5.88 20.07
N LYS A 154 -1.91 -5.16 20.96
CA LYS A 154 -2.62 -5.75 22.10
C LYS A 154 -3.93 -6.43 21.71
N SER A 155 -4.47 -6.12 20.54
CA SER A 155 -5.73 -6.68 20.05
C SER A 155 -5.82 -6.65 18.52
N LEU A 156 -6.73 -7.44 17.98
CA LEU A 156 -7.10 -7.40 16.56
C LEU A 156 -7.58 -6.01 16.12
N ILE A 157 -8.35 -5.32 16.96
CA ILE A 157 -8.87 -3.99 16.67
C ILE A 157 -7.72 -2.99 16.54
N GLN A 158 -6.79 -3.01 17.51
CA GLN A 158 -5.59 -2.18 17.44
C GLN A 158 -4.75 -2.52 16.21
N ALA A 159 -4.60 -3.81 15.89
CA ALA A 159 -3.83 -4.23 14.73
C ALA A 159 -4.35 -3.62 13.42
N ARG A 160 -5.68 -3.54 13.28
CA ARG A 160 -6.33 -2.98 12.09
C ARG A 160 -6.23 -1.46 12.04
N ILE A 161 -6.37 -0.79 13.18
CA ILE A 161 -6.33 0.68 13.24
C ILE A 161 -4.90 1.18 13.06
N ASP A 162 -3.96 0.67 13.88
CA ASP A 162 -2.59 1.20 14.00
C ASP A 162 -1.68 0.72 12.86
N TYR A 163 -1.82 -0.54 12.41
CA TYR A 163 -0.98 -1.11 11.34
C TYR A 163 -1.69 -1.21 9.99
N ALA A 164 -2.85 -0.58 9.91
CA ALA A 164 -3.58 -0.38 8.67
C ALA A 164 -3.93 -1.67 7.90
N ILE A 165 -4.16 -2.77 8.63
CA ILE A 165 -4.41 -4.10 8.05
C ILE A 165 -5.88 -4.26 7.66
N LYS A 166 -6.15 -4.38 6.36
CA LYS A 166 -7.51 -4.48 5.80
C LYS A 166 -8.36 -5.59 6.44
N LEU A 167 -9.59 -5.24 6.84
CA LEU A 167 -10.60 -6.16 7.37
C LEU A 167 -11.25 -7.02 6.30
N TYR A 168 -11.50 -6.44 5.13
CA TYR A 168 -12.28 -7.08 4.09
C TYR A 168 -11.38 -7.56 2.96
N LEU A 169 -11.60 -8.80 2.52
CA LEU A 169 -11.08 -9.33 1.27
C LEU A 169 -12.01 -8.87 0.16
N ILE A 170 -11.46 -8.13 -0.79
CA ILE A 170 -12.18 -7.60 -1.94
C ILE A 170 -11.55 -8.21 -3.19
N ASN A 171 -12.38 -8.76 -4.07
CA ASN A 171 -11.89 -9.32 -5.31
C ASN A 171 -11.58 -8.22 -6.35
N LYS A 172 -11.00 -8.60 -7.48
CA LYS A 172 -10.63 -7.68 -8.57
C LYS A 172 -11.80 -6.84 -9.12
N ASN A 173 -13.05 -7.27 -8.86
CA ASN A 173 -14.29 -6.61 -9.28
C ASN A 173 -14.93 -5.78 -8.15
N SER A 174 -14.18 -5.43 -7.11
CA SER A 174 -14.64 -4.62 -5.98
C SER A 174 -15.77 -5.26 -5.16
N ARG A 175 -15.94 -6.59 -5.22
CA ARG A 175 -16.92 -7.31 -4.39
C ARG A 175 -16.26 -7.80 -3.12
N LEU A 176 -16.93 -7.57 -1.99
CA LEU A 176 -16.60 -8.20 -0.71
C LEU A 176 -16.72 -9.72 -0.86
N ILE A 177 -15.62 -10.42 -0.68
CA ILE A 177 -15.55 -11.89 -0.78
C ILE A 177 -15.26 -12.56 0.56
N GLY A 178 -14.96 -11.79 1.61
CA GLY A 178 -14.77 -12.33 2.95
C GLY A 178 -14.13 -11.34 3.91
N ILE A 179 -13.89 -11.81 5.12
CA ILE A 179 -13.14 -11.12 6.16
C ILE A 179 -11.75 -11.74 6.20
N ALA A 180 -10.69 -10.93 6.18
CA ALA A 180 -9.33 -11.40 6.35
C ALA A 180 -9.13 -11.85 7.82
N PRO A 181 -8.94 -13.15 8.11
CA PRO A 181 -8.69 -13.60 9.48
C PRO A 181 -7.28 -13.14 9.87
N LEU A 182 -7.15 -12.29 10.88
CA LEU A 182 -5.85 -11.91 11.43
C LEU A 182 -5.75 -12.53 12.83
N ASN A 183 -5.36 -13.79 12.87
CA ASN A 183 -5.37 -14.55 14.13
C ASN A 183 -3.98 -14.96 14.59
N THR A 184 -2.95 -14.92 13.74
CA THR A 184 -1.63 -15.47 14.05
C THR A 184 -0.55 -14.41 13.93
N VAL A 185 0.28 -14.29 14.97
CA VAL A 185 1.53 -13.54 14.97
C VAL A 185 2.67 -14.51 14.64
N TYR A 186 3.48 -14.17 13.64
CA TYR A 186 4.73 -14.85 13.33
C TYR A 186 5.89 -13.99 13.80
N VAL A 187 6.85 -14.61 14.49
CA VAL A 187 8.11 -14.00 14.90
C VAL A 187 9.18 -14.44 13.91
N ILE A 188 9.79 -13.46 13.25
CA ILE A 188 10.76 -13.70 12.18
C ILE A 188 12.05 -12.99 12.52
N GLU A 189 13.14 -13.74 12.50
CA GLU A 189 14.49 -13.23 12.74
C GLU A 189 15.20 -13.02 11.40
N PHE A 190 15.83 -11.86 11.24
CA PHE A 190 16.66 -11.52 10.10
C PHE A 190 18.11 -11.33 10.56
N PRO A 191 19.11 -11.86 9.85
CA PRO A 191 20.50 -11.75 10.23
C PRO A 191 21.07 -10.34 9.98
N ALA A 192 22.22 -10.07 10.59
CA ALA A 192 23.06 -8.92 10.24
C ALA A 192 23.35 -8.88 8.72
N GLY A 193 23.50 -7.70 8.15
CA GLY A 193 23.65 -7.49 6.71
C GLY A 193 22.32 -7.41 5.94
N THR A 194 21.17 -7.64 6.59
CA THR A 194 19.86 -7.45 5.96
C THR A 194 19.57 -5.96 5.78
N VAL A 195 19.29 -5.53 4.55
CA VAL A 195 18.75 -4.19 4.26
C VAL A 195 17.30 -4.13 4.69
N VAL A 196 16.96 -3.15 5.53
CA VAL A 196 15.60 -2.89 5.98
C VAL A 196 15.25 -1.43 5.78
N TYR A 197 13.99 -1.18 5.48
CA TYR A 197 13.44 0.16 5.36
C TYR A 197 12.43 0.35 6.49
N GLU A 198 12.62 1.36 7.32
CA GLU A 198 11.81 1.60 8.51
C GLU A 198 11.17 2.98 8.43
N GLY A 199 9.84 3.05 8.60
CA GLY A 199 9.14 4.31 8.46
C GLY A 199 7.74 4.32 9.05
N PRO A 200 7.17 5.50 9.34
CA PRO A 200 5.80 5.66 9.79
C PRO A 200 4.81 5.06 8.81
N ILE A 201 3.71 4.47 9.29
CA ILE A 201 2.73 3.77 8.45
C ILE A 201 1.82 4.78 7.76
N SER A 202 1.71 4.70 6.43
CA SER A 202 0.78 5.54 5.68
C SER A 202 -0.68 5.18 6.00
N TYR A 203 -1.55 6.19 5.94
CA TYR A 203 -2.98 5.98 5.97
C TYR A 203 -3.39 5.06 4.81
N GLN A 204 -4.04 3.93 5.11
CA GLN A 204 -4.53 2.98 4.10
C GLN A 204 -6.05 3.08 3.87
N GLY A 205 -6.67 4.16 4.34
CA GLY A 205 -8.10 4.42 4.22
C GLY A 205 -8.92 4.03 5.45
N SER A 206 -10.01 4.76 5.69
CA SER A 206 -11.03 4.42 6.69
C SER A 206 -10.54 4.50 8.14
N PHE A 207 -10.73 3.45 8.94
CA PHE A 207 -10.20 3.37 10.31
C PHE A 207 -8.75 2.87 10.36
N HIS A 208 -8.11 2.61 9.22
CA HIS A 208 -6.72 2.15 9.10
C HIS A 208 -5.79 3.36 9.09
N LEU A 209 -5.74 4.04 10.24
CA LEU A 209 -5.17 5.38 10.38
C LEU A 209 -3.65 5.38 10.15
N GLY A 210 -2.95 4.30 10.50
CA GLY A 210 -1.49 4.33 10.56
C GLY A 210 -1.05 5.39 11.58
N GLY A 211 -0.05 6.19 11.21
CA GLY A 211 0.35 7.38 11.97
C GLY A 211 1.86 7.48 12.17
N LEU A 212 2.33 8.70 12.49
CA LEU A 212 3.76 8.99 12.67
C LEU A 212 4.42 8.16 13.77
N GLU A 213 3.65 7.70 14.76
CA GLU A 213 4.14 6.91 15.89
C GLU A 213 4.19 5.41 15.61
N LYS A 214 3.57 4.93 14.52
CA LYS A 214 3.49 3.51 14.19
C LYS A 214 4.41 3.20 13.04
N ILE A 215 5.30 2.24 13.24
CA ILE A 215 6.40 1.96 12.32
C ILE A 215 6.15 0.65 11.56
N HIS A 216 6.26 0.71 10.24
CA HIS A 216 6.40 -0.47 9.39
C HIS A 216 7.87 -0.72 9.08
N ILE A 217 8.14 -1.98 8.80
CA ILE A 217 9.46 -2.44 8.39
C ILE A 217 9.27 -3.20 7.09
N PHE A 218 9.85 -2.66 6.02
CA PHE A 218 9.87 -3.31 4.73
C PHE A 218 11.19 -4.03 4.51
N ILE A 219 11.08 -5.30 4.13
CA ILE A 219 12.22 -6.13 3.79
C ILE A 219 11.89 -6.83 2.47
N GLU A 220 12.60 -6.43 1.42
CA GLU A 220 12.42 -7.01 0.10
C GLU A 220 12.86 -8.47 0.08
N ASN A 221 12.08 -9.34 -0.57
CA ASN A 221 12.36 -10.77 -0.72
C ASN A 221 12.65 -11.47 0.62
N SER A 222 11.92 -11.07 1.66
CA SER A 222 12.17 -11.47 3.05
C SER A 222 12.23 -12.98 3.28
N TRP A 223 11.48 -13.77 2.51
CA TRP A 223 11.47 -15.24 2.58
C TRP A 223 12.81 -15.89 2.20
N GLN A 224 13.72 -15.15 1.53
CA GLN A 224 15.07 -15.62 1.22
C GLN A 224 16.09 -15.24 2.31
N LYS A 225 15.73 -14.33 3.22
CA LYS A 225 16.66 -13.67 4.15
C LYS A 225 16.38 -14.03 5.61
N GLY A 226 15.12 -14.22 5.98
CA GLY A 226 14.69 -14.41 7.36
C GLY A 226 14.36 -15.87 7.70
N ARG A 227 14.21 -16.13 9.00
CA ARG A 227 13.78 -17.41 9.55
C ARG A 227 12.60 -17.18 10.50
N ILE A 228 11.51 -17.93 10.31
CA ILE A 228 10.45 -18.01 11.33
C ILE A 228 11.01 -18.77 12.53
N ILE A 229 10.96 -18.14 13.69
CA ILE A 229 11.43 -18.75 14.95
C ILE A 229 10.29 -19.12 15.90
N ASP A 230 9.12 -18.48 15.75
CA ASP A 230 7.94 -18.76 16.58
C ASP A 230 6.64 -18.30 15.88
N SER A 231 5.50 -18.84 16.32
CA SER A 231 4.17 -18.33 15.97
C SER A 231 3.13 -18.61 17.06
N PHE A 232 2.22 -17.66 17.27
CA PHE A 232 1.18 -17.78 18.29
C PHE A 232 -0.09 -16.98 17.93
N PRO A 233 -1.26 -17.33 18.50
CA PRO A 233 -2.47 -16.57 18.29
C PRO A 233 -2.38 -15.13 18.85
N LEU A 234 -2.79 -14.12 18.07
CA LEU A 234 -2.83 -12.71 18.49
C LEU A 234 -3.78 -12.52 19.68
N GLU A 235 -4.95 -13.15 19.60
CA GLU A 235 -5.84 -13.28 20.75
C GLU A 235 -5.32 -14.44 21.58
N LYS A 236 -4.47 -14.16 22.58
CA LYS A 236 -4.30 -15.09 23.68
C LYS A 236 -5.71 -15.38 24.21
N LYS A 237 -6.22 -16.61 24.01
CA LYS A 237 -7.29 -17.11 24.87
C LYS A 237 -6.82 -16.80 26.28
N LYS A 238 -7.63 -16.05 27.04
CA LYS A 238 -7.47 -15.93 28.49
C LYS A 238 -7.47 -17.36 29.04
N GLU A 239 -6.30 -17.98 29.12
CA GLU A 239 -6.13 -19.09 30.03
C GLU A 239 -6.28 -18.48 31.41
N ILE A 240 -7.40 -18.87 31.99
CA ILE A 240 -7.79 -18.71 33.37
C ILE A 240 -6.61 -19.19 34.22
N PHE A 241 -5.75 -18.27 34.66
CA PHE A 241 -4.97 -18.49 35.87
C PHE A 241 -5.94 -18.32 37.02
N ILE A 242 -6.58 -19.42 37.41
CA ILE A 242 -7.04 -19.57 38.79
C ILE A 242 -5.77 -19.59 39.64
N ILE A 243 -5.58 -18.55 40.44
CA ILE A 243 -4.87 -18.62 41.70
C ILE A 243 -5.93 -18.41 42.77
#